data_AF-F6WX50-F1
#
_entry.id   AF-F6WX50-F1
#
_cell.length_a   1.000
_cell.length_b   1.000
_cell.length_c   1.000
_cell.angle_alpha   90.00
_cell.angle_beta   90.00
_cell.angle_gamma   90.00
#
_symmetry.space_group_name_H-M   'P 1'
#
loop_
_entity.id
_entity.type
_entity.pdbx_description
1 polymer ?
#
loop_
_entity_poly.entity_id
_entity_poly.type
_entity_poly.pdbx_seq_one_letter_code
_entity_poly.pdbx_strand_id
1 'polypeptide(L)'
;MEVKCKVLILLGDLFSKNRSEHSASLKYLLQGLSIATKCHLHSHLVEINLKIAQLYLNSDSPHHCFKLLTSISNECVANSTLHTRCRYLLVAIQCLIRINNNITVKEIESYIPILNEIYHDCEITYDVCRKRDVVFLLAKFYDKLHRVGGNCDTKDNFLSLRNEHAAEFKRLDVQLGGSLPDFVI
;
A
#
# COMPACT_ATOMS: atom_id res chain seq x y z
N MET A 1 23.97 -10.54 -14.24
CA MET A 1 23.23 -10.95 -13.01
C MET A 1 22.02 -10.05 -12.73
N GLU A 2 22.15 -8.73 -12.86
CA GLU A 2 21.02 -7.80 -12.68
C GLU A 2 19.81 -8.10 -13.58
N VAL A 3 20.03 -8.39 -14.87
CA VAL A 3 18.96 -8.79 -15.81
C VAL A 3 18.15 -9.99 -15.29
N LYS A 4 18.83 -11.00 -14.73
CA LYS A 4 18.17 -12.18 -14.15
C LYS A 4 17.31 -11.80 -12.93
N CYS A 5 17.79 -10.89 -12.09
CA CYS A 5 17.02 -10.37 -10.96
C CYS A 5 15.75 -9.65 -11.44
N LYS A 6 15.86 -8.76 -12.44
CA LYS A 6 14.71 -8.06 -13.04
C LYS A 6 13.68 -9.02 -13.63
N VAL A 7 14.12 -10.06 -14.35
CA VAL A 7 13.22 -11.09 -14.89
C VAL A 7 12.46 -11.81 -13.77
N LEU A 8 13.13 -12.16 -12.66
CA LEU A 8 12.48 -12.80 -11.52
C LEU A 8 11.47 -11.90 -10.82
N ILE A 9 11.76 -10.59 -10.72
CA ILE A 9 10.81 -9.59 -10.22
C ILE A 9 9.56 -9.53 -11.10
N LEU A 10 9.74 -9.46 -12.42
CA LEU A 10 8.63 -9.42 -13.39
C LEU A 10 7.78 -10.69 -13.37
N LEU A 11 8.40 -11.87 -13.24
CA LEU A 11 7.68 -13.12 -13.07
C LEU A 11 6.90 -13.14 -11.74
N GLY A 12 7.52 -12.67 -10.66
CA GLY A 12 6.85 -12.46 -9.38
C GLY A 12 5.59 -11.61 -9.52
N ASP A 13 5.69 -10.47 -10.22
CA ASP A 13 4.55 -9.59 -10.51
C ASP A 13 3.47 -10.21 -11.40
N LEU A 14 3.86 -11.03 -12.37
CA LEU A 14 2.90 -11.68 -13.25
C LEU A 14 2.02 -12.66 -12.46
N PHE A 15 2.64 -13.51 -11.65
CA PHE A 15 1.95 -14.52 -10.85
C PHE A 15 1.25 -13.95 -9.60
N SER A 16 1.63 -12.76 -9.13
CA SER A 16 0.98 -12.14 -7.95
C SER A 16 -0.45 -11.66 -8.23
N LYS A 17 -0.83 -11.54 -9.51
CA LYS A 17 -2.17 -11.09 -9.92
C LYS A 17 -3.24 -12.17 -9.70
N ASN A 18 -2.85 -13.44 -9.58
CA ASN A 18 -3.77 -14.55 -9.41
C ASN A 18 -3.54 -15.25 -8.06
N ARG A 19 -4.60 -15.34 -7.24
CA ARG A 19 -4.51 -15.90 -5.88
C ARG A 19 -4.03 -17.35 -5.88
N SER A 20 -4.40 -18.15 -6.87
CA SER A 20 -3.93 -19.54 -7.00
C SER A 20 -2.42 -19.65 -7.29
N GLU A 21 -1.78 -18.55 -7.68
CA GLU A 21 -0.38 -18.51 -8.11
C GLU A 21 0.52 -17.72 -7.15
N HIS A 22 0.00 -17.27 -5.99
CA HIS A 22 0.80 -16.55 -4.98
C HIS A 22 2.04 -17.35 -4.53
N SER A 23 1.93 -18.68 -4.44
CA SER A 23 3.08 -19.55 -4.11
C SER A 23 4.17 -19.49 -5.19
N ALA A 24 3.79 -19.50 -6.48
CA ALA A 24 4.71 -19.37 -7.60
C ALA A 24 5.36 -17.98 -7.60
N SER A 25 4.56 -16.92 -7.39
CA SER A 25 5.05 -15.55 -7.26
C SER A 25 6.12 -15.43 -6.17
N LEU A 26 5.84 -15.96 -4.97
CA LEU A 26 6.77 -15.95 -3.84
C LEU A 26 8.07 -16.69 -4.19
N LYS A 27 8.00 -17.83 -4.87
CA LYS A 27 9.19 -18.59 -5.31
C LYS A 27 10.10 -17.74 -6.19
N TYR A 28 9.57 -17.03 -7.18
CA TYR A 28 10.37 -16.17 -8.05
C TYR A 28 10.95 -14.97 -7.31
N LEU A 29 10.16 -14.33 -6.45
CA LEU A 29 10.63 -13.20 -5.64
C LEU A 29 11.75 -13.59 -4.67
N LEU A 30 11.66 -14.75 -4.00
CA LEU A 30 12.72 -15.25 -3.11
C LEU A 30 14.02 -15.59 -3.87
N GLN A 31 13.92 -16.12 -5.09
CA GLN A 31 15.08 -16.31 -5.95
C GLN A 31 15.71 -14.96 -6.36
N GLY A 32 14.87 -13.98 -6.71
CA GLY A 32 15.31 -12.61 -6.98
C GLY A 32 16.01 -12.00 -5.78
N LEU A 33 15.46 -12.19 -4.57
CA LEU A 33 16.01 -11.69 -3.32
C LEU A 33 17.41 -12.24 -3.09
N SER A 34 17.59 -13.55 -3.24
CA SER A 34 18.90 -14.20 -3.10
C SER A 34 19.95 -13.61 -4.05
N ILE A 35 19.56 -13.34 -5.31
CA ILE A 35 20.46 -12.71 -6.29
C ILE A 35 20.77 -11.26 -5.90
N ALA A 36 19.75 -10.49 -5.53
CA ALA A 36 19.90 -9.09 -5.15
C ALA A 36 20.80 -8.95 -3.91
N THR A 37 20.69 -9.85 -2.94
CA THR A 37 21.55 -9.87 -1.74
C THR A 37 23.00 -10.20 -2.12
N LYS A 38 23.23 -11.26 -2.91
CA LYS A 38 24.59 -11.67 -3.32
C LYS A 38 25.30 -10.64 -4.18
N CYS A 39 24.55 -9.86 -4.96
CA CYS A 39 25.09 -8.87 -5.88
C CYS A 39 24.95 -7.42 -5.35
N HIS A 40 24.54 -7.22 -4.10
CA HIS A 40 24.36 -5.90 -3.47
C HIS A 40 23.46 -4.94 -4.28
N LEU A 41 22.40 -5.48 -4.90
CA LEU A 41 21.44 -4.69 -5.69
C LEU A 41 20.39 -4.04 -4.79
N HIS A 42 20.78 -3.01 -4.03
CA HIS A 42 19.94 -2.39 -2.99
C HIS A 42 18.55 -1.93 -3.47
N SER A 43 18.46 -1.29 -4.63
CA SER A 43 17.16 -0.87 -5.20
C SER A 43 16.22 -2.04 -5.48
N HIS A 44 16.77 -3.18 -5.90
CA HIS A 44 16.01 -4.39 -6.17
C HIS A 44 15.62 -5.10 -4.88
N LEU A 45 16.45 -5.04 -3.83
CA LEU A 45 16.12 -5.59 -2.51
C LEU A 45 14.85 -4.94 -1.94
N VAL A 46 14.76 -3.61 -2.00
CA VAL A 46 13.57 -2.89 -1.51
C VAL A 46 12.34 -3.27 -2.34
N GLU A 47 12.45 -3.25 -3.67
CA GLU A 47 11.32 -3.59 -4.55
C GLU A 47 10.83 -5.03 -4.35
N ILE A 48 11.75 -6.00 -4.20
CA ILE A 48 11.40 -7.41 -3.96
C ILE A 48 10.72 -7.57 -2.60
N ASN A 49 11.30 -7.00 -1.53
CA ASN A 49 10.70 -7.11 -0.20
C ASN A 49 9.32 -6.45 -0.15
N LEU A 50 9.13 -5.31 -0.83
CA LEU A 50 7.83 -4.64 -0.95
C LEU A 50 6.81 -5.51 -1.69
N LYS A 51 7.20 -6.21 -2.77
CA LYS A 51 6.32 -7.14 -3.48
C LYS A 51 5.95 -8.36 -2.64
N ILE A 52 6.90 -8.91 -1.89
CA ILE A 52 6.63 -10.01 -0.94
C ILE A 52 5.68 -9.54 0.16
N ALA A 53 5.88 -8.32 0.70
CA ALA A 53 4.99 -7.74 1.71
C ALA A 53 3.56 -7.60 1.16
N GLN A 54 3.42 -7.10 -0.07
CA GLN A 54 2.12 -7.01 -0.75
C GLN A 54 1.48 -8.39 -0.94
N LEU A 55 2.24 -9.43 -1.28
CA LEU A 55 1.72 -10.81 -1.38
C LEU A 55 1.19 -11.31 -0.03
N TYR A 56 1.89 -11.05 1.07
CA TYR A 56 1.41 -11.41 2.40
C TYR A 56 0.12 -10.65 2.74
N LEU A 57 0.05 -9.37 2.39
CA LEU A 57 -1.16 -8.58 2.58
C LEU A 57 -2.33 -9.15 1.76
N ASN A 58 -2.10 -9.48 0.49
CA ASN A 58 -3.11 -10.08 -0.42
C ASN A 58 -3.50 -11.52 -0.02
N SER A 59 -2.69 -12.19 0.78
CA SER A 59 -2.93 -13.54 1.31
C SER A 59 -3.48 -13.52 2.74
N ASP A 60 -4.05 -12.39 3.17
CA ASP A 60 -4.63 -12.18 4.50
C ASP A 60 -3.67 -12.49 5.66
N SER A 61 -2.38 -12.20 5.44
CA SER A 61 -1.30 -12.40 6.42
C SER A 61 -0.63 -11.08 6.81
N PRO A 62 -1.38 -10.10 7.37
CA PRO A 62 -0.86 -8.75 7.58
C PRO A 62 0.28 -8.70 8.61
N HIS A 63 0.31 -9.59 9.61
CA HIS A 63 1.44 -9.68 10.54
C HIS A 63 2.77 -10.03 9.85
N HIS A 64 2.74 -10.90 8.84
CA HIS A 64 3.93 -11.24 8.04
C HIS A 64 4.35 -10.07 7.14
N CYS A 65 3.39 -9.36 6.56
CA CYS A 65 3.64 -8.12 5.83
C CYS A 65 4.35 -7.09 6.72
N PHE A 66 3.81 -6.81 7.91
CA PHE A 66 4.38 -5.85 8.84
C PHE A 66 5.80 -6.21 9.26
N LYS A 67 6.02 -7.47 9.68
CA LYS A 67 7.35 -7.96 10.05
C LYS A 67 8.36 -7.75 8.92
N LEU A 68 7.97 -8.03 7.68
CA LEU A 68 8.84 -7.82 6.53
C LEU A 68 9.12 -6.34 6.26
N LEU A 69 8.11 -5.48 6.29
CA LEU A 69 8.32 -4.03 6.10
C LEU A 69 9.26 -3.45 7.16
N THR A 70 9.07 -3.82 8.43
CA THR A 70 9.95 -3.37 9.53
C THR A 70 11.39 -3.89 9.43
N SER A 71 11.64 -4.93 8.63
CA SER A 71 12.99 -5.43 8.38
C SER A 71 13.75 -4.65 7.30
N ILE A 72 13.05 -3.83 6.51
CA ILE A 72 13.67 -2.93 5.53
C ILE A 72 14.21 -1.72 6.28
N SER A 73 15.51 -1.41 6.14
CA SER A 73 16.06 -0.24 6.82
C SER A 73 15.46 1.06 6.29
N ASN A 74 15.21 2.02 7.18
CA ASN A 74 14.71 3.35 6.82
C ASN A 74 15.62 4.04 5.79
N GLU A 75 16.94 3.83 5.89
CA GLU A 75 17.92 4.32 4.92
C GLU A 75 17.72 3.73 3.53
N CYS A 76 17.43 2.42 3.41
CA CYS A 76 17.12 1.80 2.13
C CYS A 76 15.86 2.39 1.50
N VAL A 77 14.83 2.68 2.32
CA VAL A 77 13.60 3.31 1.85
C VAL A 77 13.84 4.76 1.42
N ALA A 78 14.62 5.53 2.19
CA ALA A 78 14.95 6.92 1.89
C ALA A 78 15.73 7.06 0.57
N ASN A 79 16.63 6.11 0.29
CA ASN A 79 17.41 6.07 -0.96
C ASN A 79 16.67 5.43 -2.14
N SER A 80 15.42 5.01 -1.97
CA SER A 80 14.61 4.43 -3.04
C SER A 80 13.95 5.50 -3.92
N THR A 81 13.38 5.09 -5.05
CA THR A 81 12.63 6.03 -5.90
C THR A 81 11.41 6.57 -5.17
N LEU A 82 10.98 7.79 -5.53
CA LEU A 82 9.77 8.40 -4.99
C LEU A 82 8.55 7.46 -5.10
N HIS A 83 8.41 6.80 -6.24
CA HIS A 83 7.37 5.79 -6.49
C HIS A 83 7.48 4.58 -5.55
N THR A 84 8.68 4.05 -5.30
CA THR A 84 8.90 2.96 -4.35
C THR A 84 8.55 3.38 -2.92
N ARG A 85 8.95 4.59 -2.52
CA ARG A 85 8.63 5.16 -1.19
C ARG A 85 7.13 5.30 -0.98
N CYS A 86 6.40 5.84 -1.96
CA CYS A 86 4.94 5.94 -1.93
C CYS A 86 4.29 4.58 -1.69
N ARG A 87 4.70 3.58 -2.47
CA ARG A 87 4.18 2.22 -2.34
C ARG A 87 4.52 1.60 -1.00
N TYR A 88 5.74 1.80 -0.49
CA TYR A 88 6.13 1.30 0.83
C TYR A 88 5.22 1.86 1.93
N LEU A 89 5.05 3.19 1.98
CA LEU A 89 4.23 3.84 3.00
C LEU A 89 2.76 3.43 2.89
N LEU A 90 2.23 3.36 1.66
CA LEU A 90 0.85 2.93 1.42
C LEU A 90 0.61 1.49 1.91
N VAL A 91 1.53 0.56 1.59
CA VAL A 91 1.42 -0.84 2.06
C VAL A 91 1.57 -0.93 3.57
N ALA A 92 2.44 -0.12 4.19
CA ALA A 92 2.57 -0.06 5.65
C ALA A 92 1.26 0.39 6.32
N ILE A 93 0.61 1.44 5.81
CA ILE A 93 -0.69 1.91 6.32
C ILE A 93 -1.75 0.83 6.15
N GLN A 94 -1.87 0.25 4.95
CA GLN A 94 -2.83 -0.84 4.70
C GLN A 94 -2.59 -2.04 5.61
N CYS A 95 -1.33 -2.35 5.90
CA CYS A 95 -0.96 -3.42 6.81
C CYS A 95 -1.38 -3.12 8.25
N LEU A 96 -1.12 -1.91 8.75
CA LEU A 96 -1.52 -1.49 10.10
C LEU A 96 -3.04 -1.50 10.25
N ILE A 97 -3.77 -1.05 9.23
CA ILE A 97 -5.24 -1.12 9.17
C ILE A 97 -5.73 -2.56 9.33
N ARG A 98 -5.08 -3.52 8.67
CA ARG A 98 -5.48 -4.95 8.72
C ARG A 98 -5.03 -5.68 9.99
N ILE A 99 -3.98 -5.22 10.66
CA ILE A 99 -3.56 -5.75 11.96
C ILE A 99 -4.51 -5.25 13.04
N ASN A 100 -4.83 -3.96 13.00
CA ASN A 100 -5.68 -3.33 13.99
C ASN A 100 -7.12 -3.26 13.50
N ASN A 101 -7.90 -4.30 13.82
CA ASN A 101 -9.34 -4.33 13.50
C ASN A 101 -10.12 -3.13 14.08
N ASN A 102 -9.60 -2.47 15.12
CA ASN A 102 -10.23 -1.33 15.78
C ASN A 102 -9.31 -0.10 15.80
N ILE A 103 -8.99 0.43 14.60
CA ILE A 103 -8.23 1.67 14.48
C ILE A 103 -8.95 2.81 15.20
N THR A 104 -8.24 3.46 16.11
CA THR A 104 -8.69 4.61 16.89
C THR A 104 -8.70 5.90 16.06
N VAL A 105 -9.47 6.89 16.51
CA VAL A 105 -9.48 8.24 15.90
C VAL A 105 -8.07 8.84 15.82
N LYS A 106 -7.28 8.69 16.90
CA LYS A 106 -5.91 9.21 16.99
C LYS A 106 -4.96 8.57 15.97
N GLU A 107 -5.11 7.27 15.70
CA GLU A 107 -4.32 6.59 14.65
C GLU A 107 -4.75 7.05 13.25
N ILE A 108 -6.05 7.24 13.02
CA ILE A 108 -6.54 7.79 11.75
C ILE A 108 -5.96 9.19 11.51
N GLU A 109 -6.05 10.07 12.50
CA GLU A 109 -5.48 11.42 12.44
C GLU A 109 -3.97 11.41 12.19
N SER A 110 -3.23 10.44 12.72
CA SER A 110 -1.78 10.34 12.47
C SER A 110 -1.43 9.82 11.08
N TYR A 111 -2.32 9.04 10.45
CA TYR A 111 -2.12 8.55 9.08
C TYR A 111 -2.49 9.56 7.99
N ILE A 112 -3.41 10.50 8.26
CA ILE A 112 -3.86 11.50 7.27
C ILE A 112 -2.69 12.34 6.70
N PRO A 113 -1.79 12.93 7.51
CA PRO A 113 -0.64 13.67 6.97
C PRO A 113 0.24 12.83 6.06
N ILE A 114 0.46 11.55 6.41
CA ILE A 114 1.25 10.61 5.61
C ILE A 114 0.54 10.32 4.28
N LEU A 115 -0.78 10.10 4.30
CA LEU A 115 -1.56 9.89 3.08
C LEU A 115 -1.57 11.13 2.18
N ASN A 116 -1.61 12.34 2.74
CA ASN A 116 -1.51 13.58 1.97
C ASN A 116 -0.11 13.75 1.33
N GLU A 117 0.95 13.37 2.04
CA GLU A 117 2.30 13.32 1.47
C GLU A 117 2.38 12.32 0.30
N ILE A 118 1.86 11.10 0.48
CA ILE A 118 1.82 10.09 -0.59
C ILE A 118 0.99 10.59 -1.78
N TYR A 119 -0.14 11.26 -1.52
CA TYR A 119 -0.97 11.84 -2.57
C TYR A 119 -0.17 12.83 -3.42
N HIS A 120 0.53 13.76 -2.79
CA HIS A 120 1.36 14.75 -3.48
C HIS A 120 2.50 14.09 -4.27
N ASP A 121 3.18 13.11 -3.67
CA ASP A 121 4.23 12.36 -4.35
C ASP A 121 3.69 11.57 -5.57
N CYS A 122 2.46 11.05 -5.49
CA CYS A 122 1.80 10.40 -6.62
C CYS A 122 1.46 11.38 -7.75
N GLU A 123 1.19 12.66 -7.44
CA GLU A 123 1.01 13.70 -8.46
C GLU A 123 2.32 14.01 -9.18
N ILE A 124 3.42 14.14 -8.42
CA ILE A 124 4.76 14.38 -8.98
C ILE A 124 5.19 13.22 -9.90
N THR A 125 4.88 11.99 -9.51
CA THR A 125 5.24 10.78 -10.27
C THR A 125 4.24 10.38 -11.35
N TYR A 126 3.11 11.11 -11.48
CA TYR A 126 2.00 10.78 -12.37
C TYR A 126 1.44 9.35 -12.16
N ASP A 127 1.55 8.80 -10.95
CA ASP A 127 0.99 7.47 -10.62
C ASP A 127 -0.50 7.59 -10.30
N VAL A 128 -1.30 7.65 -11.36
CA VAL A 128 -2.77 7.78 -11.28
C VAL A 128 -3.39 6.63 -10.48
N CYS A 129 -2.84 5.41 -10.60
CA CYS A 129 -3.40 4.24 -9.92
C CYS A 129 -3.23 4.36 -8.40
N ARG A 130 -2.04 4.76 -7.93
CA ARG A 130 -1.77 4.91 -6.50
C ARG A 130 -2.38 6.16 -5.91
N LYS A 131 -2.41 7.27 -6.66
CA LYS A 131 -3.16 8.47 -6.28
C LYS A 131 -4.60 8.12 -5.94
N ARG A 132 -5.26 7.34 -6.82
CA ARG A 132 -6.62 6.87 -6.61
C ARG A 132 -6.76 6.00 -5.34
N ASP A 133 -5.83 5.07 -5.10
CA ASP A 133 -5.86 4.22 -3.90
C ASP A 133 -5.73 5.06 -2.60
N VAL A 134 -4.92 6.13 -2.63
CA VAL A 134 -4.74 7.07 -1.51
C VAL A 134 -5.99 7.90 -1.26
N VAL A 135 -6.59 8.47 -2.31
CA VAL A 135 -7.85 9.23 -2.22
C VAL A 135 -8.96 8.39 -1.60
N PHE A 136 -9.04 7.12 -2.01
CA PHE A 136 -10.01 6.19 -1.45
C PHE A 136 -9.82 5.95 0.05
N LEU A 137 -8.58 5.77 0.51
CA LEU A 137 -8.27 5.61 1.94
C LEU A 137 -8.57 6.90 2.73
N LEU A 138 -8.17 8.06 2.21
CA LEU A 138 -8.44 9.36 2.82
C LEU A 138 -9.94 9.57 3.04
N ALA A 139 -10.78 9.32 2.03
CA ALA A 139 -12.22 9.46 2.19
C ALA A 139 -12.82 8.49 3.20
N LYS A 140 -12.33 7.26 3.30
CA LYS A 140 -12.76 6.32 4.35
C LYS A 140 -12.39 6.82 5.74
N PHE A 141 -11.20 7.38 5.89
CA PHE A 141 -10.76 7.97 7.15
C PHE A 141 -11.60 9.18 7.53
N TYR A 142 -11.86 10.09 6.60
CA TYR A 142 -12.71 11.24 6.88
C TYR A 142 -14.18 10.86 7.15
N ASP A 143 -14.75 9.88 6.46
CA ASP A 143 -16.10 9.37 6.77
C ASP A 143 -16.16 8.80 8.20
N LYS A 144 -15.14 8.01 8.60
CA LYS A 144 -15.06 7.47 9.97
C LYS A 144 -14.90 8.58 11.01
N LEU A 145 -14.06 9.59 10.75
CA LEU A 145 -13.94 10.76 11.63
C LEU A 145 -15.28 11.48 11.74
N HIS A 146 -15.97 11.74 10.63
CA HIS A 146 -17.25 12.45 10.63
C HIS A 146 -18.33 11.72 11.44
N ARG A 147 -18.45 10.39 11.30
CA ARG A 147 -19.41 9.57 12.05
C ARG A 147 -19.15 9.58 13.56
N VAL A 148 -17.91 9.75 13.99
CA VAL A 148 -17.50 9.78 15.40
C VAL A 148 -17.50 11.22 15.96
N GLY A 149 -18.03 12.20 15.20
CA GLY A 149 -18.07 13.60 15.63
C GLY A 149 -16.72 14.32 15.50
N GLY A 150 -15.89 13.88 14.55
CA GLY A 150 -14.62 14.48 14.20
C GLY A 150 -14.74 15.95 13.77
N ASN A 151 -13.62 16.66 13.86
CA ASN A 151 -13.52 18.11 13.74
C ASN A 151 -14.13 18.66 12.45
N CYS A 152 -14.74 19.86 12.46
CA CYS A 152 -15.46 20.43 11.31
C CYS A 152 -14.62 20.47 10.00
N ASP A 153 -13.32 20.72 10.10
CA ASP A 153 -12.39 20.74 8.95
C ASP A 153 -12.31 19.39 8.21
N THR A 154 -12.58 18.28 8.90
CA THR A 154 -12.58 16.93 8.29
C THR A 154 -13.79 16.72 7.38
N LYS A 155 -14.91 17.38 7.67
CA LYS A 155 -16.14 17.32 6.86
C LYS A 155 -15.96 18.05 5.52
N ASP A 156 -15.33 19.22 5.53
CA ASP A 156 -15.08 20.00 4.32
C ASP A 156 -14.06 19.30 3.42
N ASN A 157 -12.99 18.74 4.01
CA ASN A 157 -12.02 17.92 3.28
C ASN A 157 -12.67 16.65 2.68
N PHE A 158 -13.57 15.98 3.40
CA PHE A 158 -14.33 14.84 2.87
C PHE A 158 -15.20 15.24 1.68
N LEU A 159 -15.96 16.34 1.80
CA LEU A 159 -16.85 16.79 0.74
C LEU A 159 -16.06 17.25 -0.49
N SER A 160 -14.93 17.93 -0.31
CA SER A 160 -14.03 18.31 -1.41
C SER A 160 -13.51 17.08 -2.15
N LEU A 161 -12.89 16.14 -1.43
CA LEU A 161 -12.35 14.90 -2.02
C LEU A 161 -13.43 14.04 -2.70
N ARG A 162 -14.61 13.93 -2.08
CA ARG A 162 -15.74 13.19 -2.63
C ARG A 162 -16.24 13.82 -3.92
N ASN A 163 -16.32 15.14 -3.98
CA ASN A 163 -16.80 15.87 -5.16
C ASN A 163 -15.76 15.85 -6.29
N GLU A 164 -14.48 16.05 -5.97
CA GLU A 164 -13.37 16.02 -6.93
C GLU A 164 -13.19 14.63 -7.57
N HIS A 165 -13.44 13.56 -6.82
CA HIS A 165 -13.19 12.18 -7.26
C HIS A 165 -14.46 11.32 -7.38
N ALA A 166 -15.64 11.93 -7.52
CA ALA A 166 -16.94 11.25 -7.50
C ALA A 166 -17.05 10.07 -8.49
N ALA A 167 -16.43 10.19 -9.68
CA ALA A 167 -16.40 9.15 -10.71
C ALA A 167 -15.52 7.95 -10.32
N GLU A 168 -14.46 8.17 -9.55
CA GLU A 168 -13.55 7.13 -9.07
C GLU A 168 -14.14 6.38 -7.87
N PHE A 169 -14.82 7.10 -6.97
CA PHE A 169 -15.57 6.51 -5.85
C PHE A 169 -16.64 5.52 -6.33
N LYS A 170 -17.44 5.91 -7.32
CA LYS A 170 -18.52 5.06 -7.88
C LYS A 170 -17.99 3.77 -8.54
N ARG A 171 -16.75 3.78 -9.06
CA ARG A 171 -16.12 2.59 -9.66
C ARG A 171 -15.47 1.67 -8.63
N LEU A 172 -14.91 2.21 -7.55
CA LEU A 172 -14.24 1.45 -6.49
C LEU A 172 -15.20 0.67 -5.59
N ASP A 173 -16.39 1.20 -5.31
CA ASP A 173 -17.46 0.48 -4.60
C ASP A 173 -17.84 -0.84 -5.30
N VAL A 174 -17.77 -0.86 -6.64
CA VAL A 174 -18.11 -2.02 -7.48
C VAL A 174 -16.94 -2.99 -7.62
N GLN A 175 -15.70 -2.52 -7.74
CA GLN A 175 -14.53 -3.39 -7.95
C GLN A 175 -13.97 -4.02 -6.66
N LEU A 176 -14.16 -3.38 -5.51
CA LEU A 176 -13.75 -3.92 -4.21
C LEU A 176 -14.84 -4.79 -3.56
N GLY A 177 -15.81 -5.26 -4.36
CA GLY A 177 -16.81 -6.24 -3.91
C GLY A 177 -17.62 -5.80 -2.70
N GLY A 178 -17.86 -4.49 -2.53
CA GLY A 178 -18.59 -3.99 -1.37
C GLY A 178 -18.04 -4.51 -0.04
N SER A 179 -16.71 -4.57 0.16
CA SER A 179 -16.08 -4.63 1.49
C SER A 179 -14.54 -4.74 1.37
N LEU A 180 -13.82 -3.67 1.75
CA LEU A 180 -12.80 -3.90 2.78
C LEU A 180 -13.58 -4.54 3.94
N PRO A 181 -13.06 -5.60 4.61
CA PRO A 181 -13.84 -6.40 5.56
C PRO A 181 -14.74 -5.47 6.34
N ASP A 182 -16.04 -5.76 6.34
CA ASP A 182 -16.94 -5.08 7.28
C ASP A 182 -16.19 -5.05 8.60
N PHE A 183 -15.86 -3.85 9.08
CA PHE A 183 -15.41 -3.70 10.43
C PHE A 183 -16.64 -4.11 11.23
N VAL A 184 -16.64 -5.38 11.67
CA VAL A 184 -17.72 -6.00 12.42
C VAL A 184 -18.02 -5.07 13.59
N ILE A 185 -19.26 -4.55 13.64
CA ILE A 185 -19.84 -3.95 14.83
C ILE A 185 -19.94 -5.05 15.90
#